data_AF-A0A923V6J1-F1
#
_entry.id   AF-A0A923V6J1-F1
#
_cell.length_a   1.000
_cell.length_b   1.000
_cell.length_c   1.000
_cell.angle_alpha   90.00
_cell.angle_beta   90.00
_cell.angle_gamma   90.00
#
_symmetry.space_group_name_H-M   'P 1'
#
loop_
_entity.id
_entity.type
_entity.pdbx_description
1 polymer ?
#
loop_
_entity_poly.entity_id
_entity_poly.type
_entity_poly.pdbx_seq_one_letter_code
_entity_poly.pdbx_strand_id
1 'polypeptide(L)'
;MSKVEVYLDEKAVDNLKSILTHSEHGIHVLFENSLISEVFKNNYSEDEFFEVENLKKVQDDLIKLLQFKSLNDKRDFISSLDQDSKHRIVRAYFYIIENNLRSSQKRPH
;
A
#
# COMPACT_ATOMS: atom_id res chain seq x y z
N MET A 1 19.00 14.89 7.26
CA MET A 1 18.01 13.87 6.87
C MET A 1 18.23 12.66 7.75
N SER A 2 17.32 12.37 8.69
CA SER A 2 17.49 11.25 9.62
C SER A 2 17.23 9.95 8.84
N LYS A 3 18.26 9.11 8.74
CA LYS A 3 18.16 7.78 8.13
C LYS A 3 17.36 6.92 9.11
N VAL A 4 16.05 6.82 8.91
CA VAL A 4 15.22 5.90 9.69
C VAL A 4 15.58 4.50 9.21
N GLU A 5 16.47 3.82 9.94
CA GLU A 5 16.73 2.39 9.73
C GLU A 5 15.53 1.62 10.26
N VAL A 6 14.57 1.38 9.36
CA VAL A 6 13.42 0.53 9.62
C VAL A 6 13.89 -0.92 9.52
N TYR A 7 14.10 -1.57 10.66
CA TYR A 7 14.39 -2.99 10.72
C TYR A 7 13.10 -3.79 10.54
N LEU A 8 12.80 -4.14 9.28
CA LEU A 8 11.72 -5.07 8.93
C LEU A 8 12.28 -6.48 8.86
N ASP A 9 11.58 -7.43 9.48
CA ASP A 9 11.86 -8.87 9.31
C ASP A 9 11.70 -9.25 7.83
N GLU A 10 12.62 -10.04 7.28
CA GLU A 10 12.56 -10.54 5.89
C GLU A 10 11.21 -11.22 5.62
N LYS A 11 10.68 -11.96 6.59
CA LYS A 11 9.38 -12.62 6.47
C LYS A 11 8.22 -11.64 6.29
N ALA A 12 8.28 -10.48 6.96
CA ALA A 12 7.24 -9.45 6.82
C ALA A 12 7.26 -8.84 5.41
N VAL A 13 8.46 -8.60 4.89
CA VAL A 13 8.66 -8.10 3.52
C VAL A 13 8.18 -9.13 2.50
N ASP A 14 8.51 -10.41 2.68
CA ASP A 14 8.12 -11.48 1.77
C ASP A 14 6.60 -11.74 1.80
N ASN A 15 5.96 -11.60 2.97
CA ASN A 15 4.51 -11.66 3.07
C ASN A 15 3.85 -10.54 2.25
N LEU A 16 4.34 -9.30 2.36
CA LEU A 16 3.80 -8.19 1.56
C LEU A 16 4.05 -8.39 0.07
N LYS A 17 5.24 -8.87 -0.33
CA LYS A 17 5.54 -9.19 -1.73
C LYS A 17 4.57 -10.22 -2.28
N SER A 18 4.29 -11.28 -1.54
CA SER A 18 3.30 -12.30 -1.94
C SER A 18 1.91 -11.68 -2.16
N ILE A 19 1.46 -10.80 -1.25
CA ILE A 19 0.20 -10.07 -1.42
C ILE A 19 0.24 -9.23 -2.70
N LEU A 20 1.31 -8.46 -2.93
CA LEU A 20 1.44 -7.60 -4.10
C LEU A 20 1.45 -8.41 -5.41
N THR A 21 2.13 -9.56 -5.46
CA THR A 21 2.12 -10.44 -6.63
C THR A 21 0.72 -10.97 -6.95
N HIS A 22 -0.08 -11.34 -5.96
CA HIS A 22 -1.48 -11.70 -6.19
C HIS A 22 -2.31 -10.51 -6.67
N SER A 23 -1.98 -9.31 -6.17
CA SER A 23 -2.67 -8.06 -6.49
C SER A 23 -2.43 -7.62 -7.93
N GLU A 24 -1.25 -7.89 -8.49
CA GLU A 24 -0.92 -7.68 -9.91
C GLU A 24 -1.83 -8.50 -10.84
N HIS A 25 -2.41 -9.59 -10.34
CA HIS A 25 -3.40 -10.42 -11.06
C HIS A 25 -4.85 -10.06 -10.72
N GLY A 26 -5.09 -8.93 -10.03
CA GLY A 26 -6.42 -8.43 -9.66
C GLY A 26 -7.00 -9.00 -8.36
N ILE A 27 -6.21 -9.73 -7.57
CA ILE A 27 -6.67 -10.30 -6.29
C ILE A 27 -6.30 -9.36 -5.13
N HIS A 28 -7.22 -8.48 -4.75
CA HIS A 28 -7.00 -7.45 -3.72
C HIS A 28 -7.50 -7.90 -2.34
N VAL A 29 -6.71 -8.73 -1.64
CA VAL A 29 -7.15 -9.31 -0.36
C VAL A 29 -7.14 -8.35 0.83
N LEU A 30 -6.45 -7.21 0.75
CA LEU A 30 -6.32 -6.28 1.87
C LEU A 30 -7.51 -5.32 2.02
N PHE A 31 -8.28 -5.11 0.96
CA PHE A 31 -9.28 -4.05 0.89
C PHE A 31 -10.59 -4.57 0.32
N GLU A 32 -11.70 -4.10 0.88
CA GLU A 32 -13.02 -4.35 0.34
C GLU A 32 -13.23 -3.54 -0.96
N ASN A 33 -13.97 -4.12 -1.92
CA ASN A 33 -14.25 -3.47 -3.20
C ASN A 33 -14.97 -2.12 -3.05
N SER A 34 -15.80 -1.96 -2.02
CA SER A 34 -16.49 -0.72 -1.70
C SER A 34 -15.49 0.40 -1.37
N LEU A 35 -14.49 0.11 -0.53
CA LEU A 35 -13.44 1.04 -0.16
C LEU A 35 -12.58 1.40 -1.37
N ILE A 36 -12.15 0.42 -2.17
CA ILE A 36 -11.38 0.67 -3.40
C ILE A 36 -12.15 1.62 -4.32
N SER A 37 -13.43 1.31 -4.56
CA SER A 37 -14.31 2.13 -5.41
C SER A 37 -14.49 3.54 -4.85
N GLU A 38 -14.63 3.69 -3.54
CA GLU A 38 -14.75 5.00 -2.89
C GLU A 38 -13.50 5.84 -3.10
N VAL A 39 -12.32 5.27 -2.89
CA VAL A 39 -11.03 5.96 -3.05
C VAL A 39 -10.88 6.49 -4.47
N PHE A 40 -11.17 5.68 -5.49
CA PHE A 40 -10.98 6.07 -6.89
C PHE A 40 -12.16 6.84 -7.51
N LYS A 41 -13.26 7.04 -6.79
CA LYS A 41 -14.35 7.94 -7.25
C LYS A 41 -13.95 9.41 -7.21
N ASN A 42 -13.10 9.80 -6.28
CA ASN A 42 -12.67 11.19 -6.12
C ASN A 42 -11.41 11.45 -6.95
N ASN A 43 -11.46 12.52 -7.76
CA ASN A 43 -10.29 13.05 -8.45
C ASN A 43 -9.33 13.62 -7.40
N TYR A 44 -8.33 12.83 -7.04
CA TYR A 44 -7.25 13.22 -6.15
C TYR A 44 -5.99 13.36 -7.00
N SER A 45 -5.31 14.49 -6.90
CA SER A 45 -4.13 14.77 -7.73
C SER A 45 -2.96 13.87 -7.32
N GLU A 46 -2.22 13.35 -8.29
CA GLU A 46 -0.93 12.70 -8.03
C GLU A 46 0.02 13.63 -7.27
N ASP A 47 0.05 14.92 -7.64
CA ASP A 47 0.92 15.92 -7.00
C ASP A 47 0.62 16.04 -5.50
N GLU A 48 -0.67 16.05 -5.13
CA GLU A 48 -1.11 16.08 -3.74
C GLU A 48 -0.71 14.79 -3.01
N PHE A 49 -0.71 13.64 -3.68
CA PHE A 49 -0.34 12.36 -3.08
C PHE A 49 1.15 12.32 -2.74
N PHE A 50 1.98 12.80 -3.65
CA PHE A 50 3.43 12.78 -3.54
C PHE A 50 4.01 13.92 -2.71
N GLU A 51 3.17 14.73 -2.05
CA GLU A 51 3.63 15.68 -1.05
C GLU A 51 4.40 15.00 0.09
N VAL A 52 5.47 15.63 0.57
CA VAL A 52 6.39 15.06 1.56
C VAL A 52 5.67 14.61 2.83
N GLU A 53 4.66 15.36 3.28
CA GLU A 53 3.88 14.99 4.46
C GLU A 53 3.05 13.72 4.23
N ASN A 54 2.41 13.62 3.07
CA ASN A 54 1.61 12.45 2.70
C ASN A 54 2.49 11.21 2.53
N LEU A 55 3.69 11.35 1.95
CA LEU A 55 4.65 10.26 1.83
C LEU A 55 5.14 9.74 3.19
N LYS A 56 5.37 10.61 4.17
CA LYS A 56 5.72 10.17 5.54
C LYS A 56 4.59 9.39 6.19
N LYS A 57 3.36 9.87 6.07
CA LYS A 57 2.17 9.18 6.59
C LYS A 57 1.99 7.81 5.95
N VAL A 58 2.12 7.72 4.62
CA VAL A 58 2.13 6.44 3.88
C VAL A 58 3.20 5.50 4.41
N GLN A 59 4.43 5.99 4.59
CA GLN A 59 5.53 5.18 5.08
C GLN A 59 5.22 4.61 6.48
N ASP A 60 4.75 5.46 7.40
CA ASP A 60 4.40 5.04 8.76
C ASP A 60 3.29 3.99 8.77
N ASP A 61 2.25 4.19 7.96
CA ASP A 61 1.12 3.26 7.86
C ASP A 61 1.53 1.92 7.22
N LEU A 62 2.39 1.94 6.20
CA LEU A 62 2.93 0.72 5.59
C LEU A 62 3.84 -0.05 6.56
N ILE A 63 4.68 0.64 7.33
CA ILE A 63 5.53 0.01 8.34
C ILE A 63 4.68 -0.68 9.40
N LYS A 64 3.64 0.01 9.91
CA LYS A 64 2.69 -0.60 10.86
C LYS A 64 1.97 -1.80 10.24
N LEU A 65 1.47 -1.66 9.00
CA LEU A 65 0.82 -2.76 8.28
C LEU A 65 1.73 -4.00 8.19
N LEU A 66 3.03 -3.79 7.97
CA LEU A 66 4.04 -4.86 7.87
C LEU A 66 4.31 -5.59 9.20
N GLN A 67 4.08 -4.94 10.35
CA GLN A 67 4.28 -5.57 11.66
C GLN A 67 3.28 -6.68 11.94
N PHE A 68 2.09 -6.64 11.32
CA PHE A 68 1.06 -7.66 11.48
C PHE A 68 1.37 -8.91 10.65
N LYS A 69 1.28 -10.10 11.24
CA LYS A 69 1.62 -11.36 10.58
C LYS A 69 0.47 -11.97 9.78
N SER A 70 -0.76 -11.86 10.30
CA SER A 70 -1.93 -12.46 9.66
C SER A 70 -2.64 -11.46 8.74
N LEU A 71 -3.31 -11.99 7.72
CA LEU A 71 -4.13 -11.17 6.83
C LEU A 71 -5.29 -10.50 7.59
N ASN A 72 -5.86 -11.17 8.59
CA ASN A 72 -6.93 -10.62 9.41
C ASN A 72 -6.44 -9.42 10.22
N ASP A 73 -5.31 -9.54 10.91
CA ASP A 73 -4.76 -8.42 11.69
C ASP A 73 -4.45 -7.20 10.80
N LYS A 74 -3.98 -7.43 9.56
CA LYS A 74 -3.77 -6.37 8.57
C LYS A 74 -5.09 -5.68 8.19
N ARG A 75 -6.16 -6.45 7.97
CA ARG A 75 -7.50 -5.91 7.67
C ARG A 75 -8.10 -5.17 8.86
N ASP A 76 -7.90 -5.66 10.07
CA ASP A 76 -8.36 -5.01 11.30
C ASP A 76 -7.66 -3.68 11.51
N PHE A 77 -6.33 -3.64 11.29
CA PHE A 77 -5.57 -2.39 11.28
C PHE A 77 -6.11 -1.40 10.24
N ILE A 78 -6.28 -1.81 8.98
CA ILE A 78 -6.84 -0.96 7.93
C ILE A 78 -8.23 -0.46 8.33
N SER A 79 -9.07 -1.32 8.91
CA SER A 79 -10.42 -0.96 9.35
C SER A 79 -10.42 0.04 10.51
N SER A 80 -9.39 0.02 11.35
CA SER A 80 -9.20 0.96 12.47
C SER A 80 -8.71 2.36 12.07
N LEU A 81 -8.15 2.51 10.87
CA LEU A 81 -7.68 3.80 10.35
C LEU A 81 -8.84 4.77 10.13
N ASP A 82 -8.56 6.07 10.29
CA ASP A 82 -9.44 7.14 9.86
C ASP A 82 -9.61 7.14 8.33
N GLN A 83 -10.63 7.83 7.83
CA GLN A 83 -11.01 7.84 6.43
C GLN A 83 -9.84 8.23 5.51
N ASP A 84 -9.13 9.29 5.88
CA ASP A 84 -8.03 9.83 5.06
C ASP A 84 -6.86 8.84 5.02
N SER A 85 -6.51 8.25 6.16
CA SER A 85 -5.46 7.23 6.23
C SER A 85 -5.82 5.96 5.44
N LYS A 86 -7.09 5.52 5.48
CA LYS A 86 -7.58 4.42 4.63
C LYS A 86 -7.42 4.75 3.14
N HIS A 87 -7.82 5.95 2.73
CA HIS A 87 -7.71 6.36 1.33
C HIS A 87 -6.25 6.42 0.88
N ARG A 88 -5.39 6.97 1.74
CA ARG A 88 -3.96 7.09 1.49
C ARG A 88 -3.28 5.73 1.32
N ILE A 89 -3.53 4.77 2.21
CA ILE A 89 -2.89 3.44 2.14
C ILE A 89 -3.38 2.63 0.94
N VAL A 90 -4.66 2.75 0.57
CA VAL A 90 -5.21 2.14 -0.65
C VAL A 90 -4.51 2.71 -1.89
N ARG A 91 -4.40 4.04 -2.00
CA ARG A 91 -3.69 4.69 -3.11
C ARG A 91 -2.23 4.23 -3.18
N ALA A 92 -1.52 4.25 -2.06
CA ALA A 92 -0.14 3.79 -1.98
C ALA A 92 0.03 2.36 -2.50
N TYR A 93 -0.85 1.45 -2.06
CA TYR A 93 -0.86 0.06 -2.49
C TYR A 93 -1.06 -0.08 -4.01
N PHE A 94 -2.01 0.64 -4.60
CA PHE A 94 -2.24 0.60 -6.04
C PHE A 94 -1.10 1.26 -6.84
N TYR A 95 -0.48 2.33 -6.35
CA TYR A 95 0.72 2.90 -6.98
C TYR A 95 1.90 1.92 -6.98
N ILE A 96 2.08 1.13 -5.91
CA ILE A 96 3.13 0.10 -5.87
C ILE A 96 2.85 -0.97 -6.93
N ILE A 97 1.60 -1.45 -7.02
CA ILE A 97 1.20 -2.45 -8.03
C ILE A 97 1.43 -1.91 -9.44
N GLU A 98 0.97 -0.69 -9.71
CA GLU A 98 1.11 -0.08 -11.03
C GLU A 98 2.59 0.10 -11.41
N ASN A 99 3.43 0.56 -10.48
CA ASN A 99 4.87 0.68 -10.72
C ASN A 99 5.53 -0.67 -10.99
N ASN A 100 5.14 -1.73 -10.28
CA ASN A 100 5.62 -3.08 -10.55
C ASN A 100 5.21 -3.56 -11.94
N LEU A 101 3.93 -3.40 -12.31
CA LEU A 101 3.42 -3.77 -13.63
C LEU A 101 4.16 -3.03 -14.76
N ARG A 102 4.33 -1.71 -14.63
CA ARG A 102 5.09 -0.88 -15.59
C ARG A 102 6.55 -1.35 -15.68
N SER A 103 7.17 -1.70 -14.56
CA SER A 103 8.57 -2.17 -14.52
C SER A 103 8.74 -3.55 -15.16
N SER A 104 7.76 -4.45 -14.98
CA SER A 104 7.73 -5.78 -15.60
C SER A 104 7.50 -5.69 -17.12
N GLN A 105 6.66 -4.77 -17.59
CA GLN A 105 6.44 -4.53 -19.01
C GLN A 105 7.64 -3.88 -19.73
N LYS A 106 8.43 -3.06 -19.03
CA LYS A 106 9.68 -2.45 -19.54
C LYS A 106 10.84 -3.44 -19.72
N ARG A 107 10.64 -4.73 -19.46
CA ARG A 107 11.58 -5.79 -19.81
C ARG A 107 11.14 -6.56 -21.08
N PRO A 108 11.03 -5.95 -22.28
CA PRO A 108 11.24 -6.71 -23.49
C PRO A 108 12.77 -6.87 -23.69
N HIS A 109 13.16 -8.07 -24.12
CA HIS A 109 14.50 -8.53 -24.45
C HIS A 109 15.51 -7.49 -24.97
#